data_AF-A0A947C4T5-F1
#
_entry.id   AF-A0A947C4T5-F1
#
_cell.length_a   1.000
_cell.length_b   1.000
_cell.length_c   1.000
_cell.angle_alpha   90.00
_cell.angle_beta   90.00
_cell.angle_gamma   90.00
#
_symmetry.space_group_name_H-M   'P 1'
#
loop_
_entity.id
_entity.type
_entity.pdbx_description
1 polymer ?
#
loop_
_entity_poly.entity_id
_entity_poly.type
_entity_poly.pdbx_seq_one_letter_code
_entity_poly.pdbx_strand_id
1 'polypeptide(L)' 'MGKTLYDIDKPPALGEVPEQMHAWLIRPERFGEPVHALEQEVVDVPEIREDEVLVYVMAAGVNYNNVWA' A
#
# COMPACT_ATOMS: atom_id res chain seq x y z
N MET A 1 -16.60 -12.37 -8.49
CA MET A 1 -16.14 -11.33 -7.56
C MET A 1 -14.88 -11.83 -6.89
N GLY A 2 -13.84 -11.01 -6.90
CA GLY A 2 -12.61 -11.27 -6.17
C GLY A 2 -12.78 -11.19 -4.66
N LYS A 3 -11.71 -11.45 -3.91
CA LYS A 3 -11.68 -11.15 -2.46
C LYS A 3 -11.51 -9.64 -2.25
N THR A 4 -12.08 -9.12 -1.16
CA THR A 4 -11.89 -7.72 -0.72
C THR A 4 -10.42 -7.44 -0.37
N LEU A 5 -9.73 -8.39 0.26
CA LEU A 5 -8.32 -8.26 0.66
C LEU A 5 -7.60 -9.60 0.44
N TYR A 6 -6.32 -9.50 0.06
CA TYR A 6 -5.42 -10.63 -0.12
C TYR A 6 -4.24 -10.54 0.85
N ASP A 7 -3.79 -11.68 1.38
CA ASP A 7 -2.56 -11.75 2.17
C ASP A 7 -1.35 -11.36 1.30
N ILE A 8 -0.32 -10.76 1.89
CA ILE A 8 0.85 -10.21 1.17
C ILE A 8 1.61 -11.26 0.32
N ASP A 9 1.53 -12.53 0.69
CA ASP A 9 2.17 -13.66 0.01
C ASP A 9 1.27 -14.36 -1.02
N LYS A 10 0.04 -13.86 -1.21
CA LYS A 10 -0.98 -14.46 -2.08
C LYS A 10 -1.48 -13.45 -3.10
N PRO A 11 -0.81 -13.30 -4.25
CA PRO A 11 -1.25 -12.37 -5.27
C PRO A 11 -2.64 -12.75 -5.82
N PRO A 12 -3.48 -11.76 -6.19
CA PRO A 12 -4.72 -12.01 -6.90
C PRO A 12 -4.47 -12.61 -8.29
N ALA A 13 -5.51 -13.16 -8.92
CA ALA A 13 -5.43 -13.59 -10.30
C ALA A 13 -5.11 -12.39 -11.23
N LEU A 14 -4.41 -12.63 -12.34
CA LEU A 14 -4.06 -11.56 -13.27
C LEU A 14 -5.32 -10.86 -13.80
N GLY A 15 -5.37 -9.53 -13.66
CA GLY A 15 -6.52 -8.70 -14.06
C GLY A 15 -7.58 -8.54 -12.98
N GLU A 16 -7.49 -9.24 -11.86
CA GLU A 16 -8.33 -9.03 -10.70
C GLU A 16 -7.71 -7.97 -9.78
N VAL A 17 -8.52 -6.97 -9.40
CA VAL A 17 -8.12 -5.91 -8.47
C VAL A 17 -8.97 -6.04 -7.21
N PRO A 18 -8.35 -6.20 -6.02
CA PRO A 18 -9.09 -6.23 -4.76
C PRO A 18 -9.60 -4.82 -4.39
N GLU A 19 -10.61 -4.76 -3.54
CA GLU A 19 -11.15 -3.50 -3.03
C GLU A 19 -10.18 -2.82 -2.04
N GLN A 20 -9.44 -3.62 -1.27
CA GLN A 20 -8.50 -3.16 -0.24
C GLN A 20 -7.12 -3.79 -0.38
N MET A 21 -6.11 -3.12 0.16
CA MET A 21 -4.71 -3.54 0.19
C MET A 21 -4.04 -3.26 1.53
N HIS A 22 -2.96 -3.99 1.80
CA HIS A 22 -2.05 -3.70 2.90
C HIS A 22 -1.08 -2.58 2.52
N ALA A 23 -0.86 -1.62 3.42
CA ALA A 23 0.10 -0.54 3.21
C ALA A 23 0.74 -0.10 4.53
N TRP A 24 1.92 0.51 4.43
CA TRP A 24 2.55 1.22 5.54
C TRP A 24 2.18 2.70 5.48
N LEU A 25 1.51 3.20 6.51
CA LEU A 25 0.94 4.54 6.56
C LEU A 25 1.57 5.40 7.65
N ILE A 26 1.73 6.69 7.36
CA ILE A 26 2.07 7.74 8.31
C ILE A 26 0.80 8.56 8.57
N ARG A 27 0.56 8.92 9.84
CA ARG A 27 -0.54 9.79 10.27
C ARG A 27 -0.05 10.92 11.18
N PRO A 28 -0.69 12.11 11.17
CA PRO A 28 -0.24 13.26 11.96
C PRO A 28 -0.04 13.00 13.46
N GLU A 29 -0.90 12.18 14.05
CA GLU A 29 -0.85 11.81 15.46
C GLU A 29 0.36 10.93 15.84
N ARG A 30 1.07 10.37 14.86
CA ARG A 30 2.27 9.53 15.05
C ARG A 30 3.53 10.13 14.43
N PHE A 31 3.51 11.39 14.00
CA PHE A 31 4.72 12.04 13.49
C PHE A 31 5.86 11.98 14.51
N GLY A 32 7.05 11.61 14.05
CA GLY A 32 8.20 11.38 14.93
C GLY A 32 9.20 10.40 14.32
N GLU A 33 9.85 9.61 15.16
CA GLU A 33 10.84 8.63 14.72
C GLU A 33 10.20 7.58 13.78
N PRO A 34 10.84 7.20 12.65
CA PRO A 34 10.24 6.29 11.67
C PRO A 34 9.77 4.94 12.23
N VAL A 35 10.42 4.44 13.29
CA VAL A 35 10.04 3.19 13.97
C VAL A 35 8.66 3.28 14.67
N HIS A 36 8.17 4.49 14.92
CA HIS A 36 6.87 4.76 15.54
C HIS A 36 5.89 5.43 14.57
N ALA A 37 6.39 6.14 13.54
CA ALA A 37 5.56 6.90 12.62
C ALA A 37 4.85 6.03 11.57
N LEU A 38 5.52 4.98 11.10
CA LEU A 38 4.99 4.04 10.10
C LEU A 38 4.29 2.88 10.78
N GLU A 39 3.02 2.66 10.45
CA GLU A 39 2.24 1.50 10.90
C GLU A 39 1.59 0.76 9.72
N GLN A 40 1.36 -0.55 9.86
CA GLN A 40 0.65 -1.34 8.86
C GLN A 40 -0.85 -1.12 8.99
N GLU A 41 -1.50 -0.79 7.88
CA GLU A 41 -2.93 -0.58 7.81
C GLU A 41 -3.51 -1.24 6.56
N VAL A 42 -4.83 -1.45 6.57
CA VAL A 42 -5.61 -1.86 5.40
C VAL A 42 -6.33 -0.62 4.87
N VAL A 43 -6.15 -0.33 3.58
CA VAL A 43 -6.71 0.83 2.91
C VAL A 43 -7.34 0.42 1.59
N ASP A 44 -8.21 1.26 1.04
CA ASP A 44 -8.81 1.01 -0.27
C ASP A 44 -7.74 1.09 -1.37
N VAL A 45 -7.86 0.24 -2.38
CA VAL A 45 -7.04 0.31 -3.59
C VAL A 45 -7.46 1.55 -4.37
N PRO A 46 -6.51 2.42 -4.80
CA PRO A 46 -6.85 3.62 -5.54
C PRO A 46 -7.44 3.29 -6.91
N GLU A 47 -8.43 4.07 -7.34
CA GLU A 47 -8.87 4.08 -8.74
C GLU A 47 -7.77 4.67 -9.64
N ILE A 48 -7.69 4.19 -10.89
CA ILE A 48 -6.72 4.66 -11.89
C ILE A 48 -7.43 5.39 -13.04
N ARG A 49 -6.73 6.35 -13.65
CA ARG A 49 -7.14 7.05 -14.87
C ARG A 49 -6.70 6.32 -16.15
N GLU A 50 -7.12 6.84 -17.30
CA GLU A 50 -6.83 6.27 -18.62
C GLU A 50 -5.32 6.18 -18.95
N ASP A 51 -4.49 7.03 -18.34
CA ASP A 51 -3.04 7.10 -18.52
C ASP A 51 -2.21 6.55 -17.33
N GLU A 52 -2.88 5.90 -16.38
CA GLU A 52 -2.26 5.33 -15.18
C GLU A 52 -2.27 3.79 -15.24
N VAL A 53 -1.40 3.16 -14.46
CA VAL A 53 -1.36 1.70 -14.30
C VAL A 53 -1.34 1.34 -12.82
N LEU A 54 -2.02 0.24 -12.48
CA LEU A 54 -1.95 -0.35 -11.15
C LEU A 54 -0.90 -1.46 -11.12
N VAL A 55 0.02 -1.40 -10.15
CA VAL A 55 1.13 -2.34 -10.02
C VAL A 55 1.00 -3.13 -8.74
N TYR A 56 1.02 -4.46 -8.84
CA TYR A 56 1.24 -5.33 -7.67
C TYR A 56 2.71 -5.27 -7.27
N VAL A 57 3.01 -4.61 -6.15
CA VAL A 57 4.38 -4.33 -5.71
C VAL A 57 5.01 -5.57 -5.06
N MET A 58 6.09 -6.09 -5.67
CA MET A 58 6.84 -7.23 -5.12
C MET A 58 7.92 -6.80 -4.11
N ALA A 59 8.50 -5.61 -4.30
CA ALA A 59 9.51 -5.03 -3.44
C ALA A 59 9.54 -3.51 -3.61
N ALA A 60 9.94 -2.78 -2.57
CA ALA A 60 10.11 -1.33 -2.58
C ALA A 60 11.47 -0.94 -2.02
N GLY A 61 12.06 0.14 -2.54
CA GLY A 61 13.32 0.70 -2.06
C GLY A 61 13.12 1.63 -0.87
N VAL A 62 14.08 1.65 0.06
CA VAL A 62 14.11 2.60 1.18
C VAL A 62 14.81 3.88 0.73
N ASN A 63 14.26 5.04 1.09
CA ASN A 63 14.78 6.34 0.70
C ASN A 63 14.74 7.33 1.88
N TYR A 64 15.70 8.24 1.96
CA TYR A 64 15.75 9.32 2.96
C TYR A 64 14.50 10.20 2.96
N ASN A 65 13.85 10.40 1.81
CA ASN A 65 12.61 11.17 1.71
C ASN A 65 11.50 10.62 2.62
N ASN A 66 11.49 9.31 2.91
CA ASN A 66 10.52 8.70 3.81
C ASN A 66 10.78 9.03 5.29
N VAL A 67 11.96 9.55 5.63
CA VAL A 67 12.32 10.02 6.99
C VAL A 67 11.93 11.49 7.18
N TRP A 68 11.91 12.26 6.10
CA TRP A 68 11.54 13.68 6.11
C TRP A 68 10.04 13.93 5.93
N ALA A 69 9.25 12.86 5.77
CA ALA A 69 7.81 12.87 5.57
C ALA A 69 7.04 13.11 6.88
#